data_AF-O33966-F1
#
_entry.id   AF-O33966-F1
#
_cell.length_a   1.000
_cell.length_b   1.000
_cell.length_c   1.000
_cell.angle_alpha   90.00
_cell.angle_beta   90.00
_cell.angle_gamma   90.00
#
_symmetry.space_group_name_H-M   'P 1'
#
loop_
_entity.id
_entity.type
_entity.pdbx_description
1 polymer ?
#
loop_
_entity_poly.entity_id
_entity_poly.type
_entity_poly.pdbx_seq_one_letter_code
_entity_poly.pdbx_strand_id
1 'polypeptide(L)'
;MAKHATPLLDQLESGPWPSFVSDIKQEAAVRAKNPRGIEYQIPVDCPEDLLGVLELSYNENETHWKHGGIVGVFGYGGGVIGRYCDQPEMFPGVAHFHTMRVAQPAGKFYHTKFLRDLCDIWDMRGSGLTNMHGSTGDIVLLGTQTAQLEEIFFELTHNMNVDLGGSGSNLRTPEACLGQSRCEYACYNTQDMCYQLTMDYQDELHRPAFPYKFKFKFDGCPNGCVCAMARSDFAVVGTWKDDIKIDQEAVKAYVAGEFAPNAGAHSGRDWGKFD
;
A
#
# COMPACT_ATOMS: atom_id res chain seq x y z
N MET A 1 17.69 -11.31 -23.90
CA MET A 1 17.91 -9.85 -23.87
C MET A 1 16.60 -9.22 -23.46
N ALA A 2 16.63 -8.15 -22.66
CA ALA A 2 15.41 -7.42 -22.30
C ALA A 2 14.74 -6.85 -23.57
N LYS A 3 13.40 -6.74 -23.56
CA LYS A 3 12.60 -6.25 -24.69
C LYS A 3 12.92 -4.80 -25.07
N HIS A 4 13.22 -3.96 -24.08
CA HIS A 4 13.54 -2.54 -24.26
C HIS A 4 14.92 -2.19 -23.68
N ALA A 5 15.59 -1.21 -24.27
CA ALA A 5 16.77 -0.59 -23.67
C ALA A 5 16.33 0.47 -22.65
N THR A 6 16.92 0.46 -21.45
CA THR A 6 16.52 1.34 -20.33
C THR A 6 17.69 2.13 -19.72
N PRO A 7 18.51 2.84 -20.51
CA PRO A 7 19.78 3.40 -20.05
C PRO A 7 19.65 4.40 -18.89
N LEU A 8 18.55 5.15 -18.79
CA LEU A 8 18.32 6.06 -17.66
C LEU A 8 17.88 5.31 -16.41
N LEU A 9 16.95 4.36 -16.53
CA LEU A 9 16.54 3.52 -15.41
C LEU A 9 17.68 2.64 -14.89
N ASP A 10 18.58 2.18 -15.76
CA ASP A 10 19.75 1.38 -15.38
C ASP A 10 20.64 2.11 -14.35
N GLN A 11 20.68 3.45 -14.38
CA GLN A 11 21.43 4.23 -13.39
C GLN A 11 20.85 4.08 -11.97
N LEU A 12 19.56 3.79 -11.86
CA LEU A 12 18.84 3.65 -10.59
C LEU A 12 19.01 2.26 -9.96
N GLU A 13 19.73 1.34 -10.61
CA GLU A 13 20.12 0.05 -10.01
C GLU A 13 21.33 0.18 -9.07
N SER A 14 22.07 1.28 -9.19
CA SER A 14 23.24 1.55 -8.37
C SER A 14 22.88 2.20 -7.02
N GLY A 15 23.84 2.20 -6.09
CA GLY A 15 23.67 2.77 -4.76
C GLY A 15 23.14 1.77 -3.72
N PRO A 16 23.06 2.18 -2.45
CA PRO A 16 22.78 1.26 -1.35
C PRO A 16 21.27 1.04 -1.07
N TRP A 17 20.39 1.89 -1.59
CA TRP A 17 18.94 1.76 -1.36
C TRP A 17 18.35 0.69 -2.27
N PRO A 18 17.39 -0.15 -1.81
CA PRO A 18 16.77 -1.16 -2.65
C PRO A 18 16.14 -0.54 -3.90
N SER A 19 16.65 -0.94 -5.07
CA SER A 19 16.21 -0.39 -6.35
C SER A 19 14.91 -1.03 -6.81
N PHE A 20 13.91 -0.20 -7.08
CA PHE A 20 12.67 -0.66 -7.71
C PHE A 20 12.91 -1.15 -9.14
N VAL A 21 13.94 -0.63 -9.83
CA VAL A 21 14.28 -1.06 -11.20
C VAL A 21 14.79 -2.50 -11.18
N SER A 22 15.72 -2.82 -10.28
CA SER A 22 16.24 -4.19 -10.14
C SER A 22 15.14 -5.19 -9.74
N ASP A 23 14.21 -4.79 -8.88
CA ASP A 23 13.08 -5.63 -8.47
C ASP A 23 12.11 -5.91 -9.65
N ILE A 24 11.72 -4.90 -10.43
CA ILE A 24 10.88 -5.09 -11.61
C ILE A 24 11.59 -5.93 -12.69
N LYS A 25 12.90 -5.73 -12.89
CA LYS A 25 13.71 -6.56 -13.79
C LYS A 25 13.77 -8.02 -13.34
N GLN A 26 13.83 -8.26 -12.03
CA GLN A 26 13.75 -9.60 -11.48
C GLN A 26 12.39 -10.25 -11.78
N GLU A 27 11.28 -9.55 -11.55
CA GLU A 27 9.94 -10.07 -11.84
C GLU A 27 9.75 -10.34 -13.34
N ALA A 28 10.19 -9.42 -14.21
CA ALA A 28 10.22 -9.64 -15.65
C ALA A 28 10.98 -10.92 -16.03
N ALA A 29 12.16 -11.14 -15.43
CA ALA A 29 12.97 -12.34 -15.69
C ALA A 29 12.32 -13.62 -15.16
N VAL A 30 11.62 -13.57 -14.03
CA VAL A 30 10.87 -14.71 -13.46
C VAL A 30 9.71 -15.06 -14.38
N ARG A 31 8.92 -14.09 -14.83
CA ARG A 31 7.79 -14.31 -15.76
C ARG A 31 8.25 -14.86 -17.10
N ALA A 32 9.34 -14.33 -17.65
CA ALA A 32 9.91 -14.82 -18.91
C ALA A 32 10.38 -16.28 -18.82
N LYS A 33 10.96 -16.69 -17.67
CA LYS A 33 11.37 -18.09 -17.44
C LYS A 33 10.20 -19.01 -17.09
N ASN A 34 9.15 -18.45 -16.50
CA ASN A 34 7.98 -19.14 -15.98
C ASN A 34 8.30 -20.46 -15.26
N PRO A 35 9.15 -20.47 -14.22
CA PRO A 35 9.62 -21.70 -13.59
C PRO A 35 8.49 -22.49 -12.91
N ARG A 36 7.38 -21.82 -12.59
CA ARG A 36 6.19 -22.39 -11.95
C ARG A 36 5.15 -22.89 -12.97
N GLY A 37 5.37 -22.68 -14.27
CA GLY A 37 4.41 -23.07 -15.31
C GLY A 37 3.05 -22.37 -15.18
N ILE A 38 3.04 -21.11 -14.72
CA ILE A 38 1.83 -20.30 -14.53
C ILE A 38 1.21 -19.99 -15.90
N GLU A 39 -0.09 -20.20 -16.02
CA GLU A 39 -0.87 -19.75 -17.18
C GLU A 39 -1.23 -18.27 -17.00
N TYR A 40 -0.28 -17.39 -17.36
CA TYR A 40 -0.45 -15.94 -17.23
C TYR A 40 -1.67 -15.46 -18.03
N GLN A 41 -2.58 -14.76 -17.35
CA GLN A 41 -3.83 -14.25 -17.93
C GLN A 41 -3.70 -12.83 -18.52
N ILE A 42 -2.54 -12.20 -18.31
CA ILE A 42 -2.15 -10.95 -18.97
C ILE A 42 -0.78 -11.16 -19.65
N PRO A 43 -0.33 -10.27 -20.55
CA PRO A 43 0.94 -10.42 -21.25
C PRO A 43 2.11 -10.71 -20.31
N VAL A 44 2.90 -11.72 -20.67
CA VAL A 44 4.06 -12.17 -19.87
C VAL A 44 5.07 -11.03 -19.69
N ASP A 45 5.23 -10.23 -20.73
CA ASP A 45 6.12 -9.07 -20.84
C ASP A 45 5.52 -7.76 -20.29
N CYS A 46 4.40 -7.81 -19.56
CA CYS A 46 3.78 -6.65 -18.93
C CYS A 46 4.77 -5.82 -18.07
N PRO A 47 5.62 -6.42 -17.19
CA PRO A 47 6.64 -5.66 -16.47
C PRO A 47 7.75 -5.09 -17.35
N GLU A 48 8.10 -5.74 -18.47
CA GLU A 48 9.09 -5.18 -19.40
C GLU A 48 8.55 -3.97 -20.15
N ASP A 49 7.28 -4.01 -20.58
CA ASP A 49 6.62 -2.85 -21.19
C ASP A 49 6.41 -1.71 -20.19
N LEU A 50 6.22 -2.01 -18.90
CA LEU A 50 6.23 -0.99 -17.86
C LEU A 50 7.59 -0.29 -17.77
N LEU A 51 8.69 -1.03 -17.78
CA LEU A 51 10.04 -0.46 -17.79
C LEU A 51 10.27 0.36 -19.06
N GLY A 52 9.81 -0.12 -20.23
CA GLY A 52 9.93 0.58 -21.50
C GLY A 52 9.20 1.93 -21.52
N VAL A 53 7.92 1.95 -21.10
CA VAL A 53 7.15 3.20 -21.04
C VAL A 53 7.67 4.15 -19.96
N LEU A 54 8.19 3.62 -18.85
CA LEU A 54 8.80 4.42 -17.80
C LEU A 54 10.12 5.05 -18.28
N GLU A 55 10.95 4.33 -19.01
CA GLU A 55 12.16 4.86 -19.63
C GLU A 55 11.80 5.98 -20.62
N LEU A 56 10.75 5.80 -21.45
CA LEU A 56 10.27 6.86 -22.33
C LEU A 56 9.88 8.12 -21.54
N SER A 57 9.13 7.95 -20.44
CA SER A 57 8.79 9.06 -19.53
C SER A 57 10.02 9.73 -18.92
N TYR A 58 11.10 8.99 -18.64
CA TYR A 58 12.38 9.58 -18.18
C TYR A 58 13.06 10.41 -19.26
N ASN A 59 12.96 10.00 -20.53
CA ASN A 59 13.54 10.73 -21.66
C ASN A 59 12.74 12.00 -21.99
N GLU A 60 11.40 11.92 -22.00
CA GLU A 60 10.54 13.02 -22.42
C GLU A 60 10.08 13.92 -21.26
N ASN A 61 10.25 13.46 -20.02
CA ASN A 61 9.79 14.13 -18.80
C ASN A 61 8.28 14.39 -18.76
N GLU A 62 7.52 13.54 -19.46
CA GLU A 62 6.07 13.58 -19.53
C GLU A 62 5.48 12.19 -19.20
N THR A 63 4.22 12.17 -18.77
CA THR A 63 3.53 10.93 -18.42
C THR A 63 2.91 10.28 -19.65
N HIS A 64 3.18 8.99 -19.86
CA HIS A 64 2.64 8.22 -20.99
C HIS A 64 1.38 7.41 -20.63
N TRP A 65 0.52 8.06 -19.87
CA TRP A 65 -0.70 7.49 -19.33
C TRP A 65 -1.87 8.37 -19.71
N LYS A 66 -2.87 7.81 -20.42
CA LYS A 66 -4.07 8.54 -20.81
C LYS A 66 -4.84 9.07 -19.60
N HIS A 67 -5.63 10.12 -19.84
CA HIS A 67 -6.52 10.69 -18.83
C HIS A 67 -7.60 9.68 -18.39
N GLY A 68 -7.74 9.52 -17.07
CA GLY A 68 -8.80 8.70 -16.45
C GLY A 68 -8.80 7.22 -16.84
N GLY A 69 -9.97 6.61 -16.67
CA GLY A 69 -10.25 5.20 -16.93
C GLY A 69 -11.36 4.70 -16.00
N ILE A 70 -12.50 4.30 -16.56
CA ILE A 70 -13.66 3.83 -15.78
C ILE A 70 -13.81 2.33 -16.00
N VAL A 71 -13.43 1.57 -14.97
CA VAL A 71 -13.52 0.11 -14.90
C VAL A 71 -13.82 -0.26 -13.44
N GLY A 72 -14.33 -1.45 -13.20
CA GLY A 72 -14.69 -1.90 -11.86
C GLY A 72 -15.23 -3.32 -11.89
N VAL A 73 -15.87 -3.71 -10.80
CA VAL A 73 -16.57 -4.98 -10.62
C VAL A 73 -18.04 -4.73 -10.33
N PHE A 74 -18.92 -5.64 -10.73
CA PHE A 74 -20.34 -5.50 -10.51
C PHE A 74 -20.68 -5.41 -9.02
N GLY A 75 -21.66 -4.55 -8.70
CA GLY A 75 -22.09 -4.29 -7.33
C GLY A 75 -21.38 -3.14 -6.64
N TYR A 76 -20.16 -2.78 -7.07
CA TYR A 76 -19.34 -1.69 -6.50
C TYR A 76 -19.13 -0.55 -7.50
N GLY A 77 -19.11 0.69 -6.97
CA GLY A 77 -18.84 1.90 -7.75
C GLY A 77 -17.39 2.39 -7.65
N GLY A 78 -16.50 1.59 -7.06
CA GLY A 78 -15.10 1.92 -6.82
C GLY A 78 -14.25 0.67 -6.55
N GLY A 79 -13.00 0.88 -6.13
CA GLY A 79 -12.02 -0.17 -5.81
C GLY A 79 -10.98 -0.43 -6.90
N VAL A 80 -11.26 -0.04 -8.15
CA VAL A 80 -10.33 -0.18 -9.28
C VAL A 80 -10.05 1.19 -9.91
N ILE A 81 -8.77 1.48 -10.15
CA ILE A 81 -8.34 2.68 -10.89
C ILE A 81 -7.96 2.25 -12.30
N GLY A 82 -8.83 2.57 -13.27
CA GLY A 82 -8.57 2.32 -14.68
C GLY A 82 -7.40 3.18 -15.18
N ARG A 83 -6.53 2.54 -15.97
CA ARG A 83 -5.41 3.22 -16.63
C ARG A 83 -5.04 2.53 -17.93
N TYR A 84 -4.67 3.35 -18.91
CA TYR A 84 -4.31 2.95 -20.27
C TYR A 84 -3.07 3.72 -20.73
N CYS A 85 -2.10 3.03 -21.31
CA CYS A 85 -0.93 3.66 -21.94
C CYS A 85 -1.35 4.50 -23.15
N ASP A 86 -0.67 5.63 -23.39
CA ASP A 86 -0.90 6.49 -24.56
C ASP A 86 -0.16 6.04 -25.83
N GLN A 87 0.80 5.11 -25.70
CA GLN A 87 1.55 4.46 -26.79
C GLN A 87 1.30 2.94 -26.85
N PRO A 88 0.05 2.47 -27.06
CA PRO A 88 -0.30 1.06 -26.94
C PRO A 88 0.34 0.17 -28.01
N GLU A 89 0.71 0.69 -29.18
CA GLU A 89 1.44 -0.07 -30.20
C GLU A 89 2.90 -0.33 -29.78
N MET A 90 3.52 0.62 -29.08
CA MET A 90 4.89 0.49 -28.59
C MET A 90 4.97 -0.39 -27.34
N PHE A 91 3.98 -0.27 -26.44
CA PHE A 91 3.96 -0.95 -25.15
C PHE A 91 2.64 -1.74 -24.94
N PRO A 92 2.37 -2.77 -25.76
CA PRO A 92 1.10 -3.51 -25.73
C PRO A 92 0.84 -4.21 -24.39
N GLY A 93 1.88 -4.62 -23.66
CA GLY A 93 1.81 -5.27 -22.35
C GLY A 93 1.23 -4.37 -21.25
N VAL A 94 1.24 -3.06 -21.44
CA VAL A 94 0.64 -2.06 -20.51
C VAL A 94 -0.43 -1.20 -21.19
N ALA A 95 -0.96 -1.65 -22.34
CA ALA A 95 -2.10 -1.00 -23.00
C ALA A 95 -3.29 -0.86 -22.03
N HIS A 96 -3.55 -1.89 -21.22
CA HIS A 96 -4.35 -1.81 -20.00
C HIS A 96 -3.41 -2.05 -18.80
N PHE A 97 -3.47 -1.17 -17.81
CA PHE A 97 -2.63 -1.29 -16.62
C PHE A 97 -3.38 -0.86 -15.36
N HIS A 98 -4.52 -1.50 -15.12
CA HIS A 98 -5.44 -1.12 -14.06
C HIS A 98 -4.88 -1.46 -12.68
N THR A 99 -5.17 -0.61 -11.71
CA THR A 99 -4.76 -0.84 -10.31
C THR A 99 -5.96 -1.29 -9.49
N MET A 100 -5.86 -2.42 -8.80
CA MET A 100 -6.87 -2.86 -7.84
C MET A 100 -6.43 -2.52 -6.42
N ARG A 101 -7.33 -1.89 -5.65
CA ARG A 101 -7.13 -1.63 -4.22
C ARG A 101 -7.74 -2.78 -3.45
N VAL A 102 -6.96 -3.43 -2.61
CA VAL A 102 -7.37 -4.56 -1.79
C VAL A 102 -7.34 -4.14 -0.33
N ALA A 103 -8.41 -4.44 0.40
CA ALA A 103 -8.55 -4.07 1.81
C ALA A 103 -7.46 -4.76 2.65
N GLN A 104 -6.73 -3.96 3.44
CA GLN A 104 -5.67 -4.44 4.32
C GLN A 104 -6.19 -4.69 5.74
N PRO A 105 -5.59 -5.62 6.52
CA PRO A 105 -5.81 -5.70 7.95
C PRO A 105 -5.28 -4.45 8.67
N ALA A 106 -6.01 -3.95 9.67
CA ALA A 106 -5.63 -2.78 10.45
C ALA A 106 -4.24 -2.94 11.10
N GLY A 107 -3.37 -1.95 10.93
CA GLY A 107 -1.98 -2.01 11.41
C GLY A 107 -1.05 -2.91 10.57
N LYS A 108 -1.53 -3.47 9.45
CA LYS A 108 -0.74 -4.17 8.42
C LYS A 108 0.05 -5.38 8.94
N PHE A 109 -0.56 -6.15 9.85
CA PHE A 109 -0.01 -7.44 10.28
C PHE A 109 -0.44 -8.55 9.32
N TYR A 110 0.50 -9.39 8.91
CA TYR A 110 0.26 -10.46 7.95
C TYR A 110 0.85 -11.78 8.41
N HIS A 111 0.19 -12.87 8.04
CA HIS A 111 0.81 -14.18 7.96
C HIS A 111 1.42 -14.40 6.58
N THR A 112 2.53 -15.12 6.50
CA THR A 112 3.16 -15.41 5.19
C THR A 112 2.26 -16.24 4.28
N LYS A 113 1.36 -17.07 4.82
CA LYS A 113 0.37 -17.81 4.02
C LYS A 113 -0.53 -16.84 3.24
N PHE A 114 -1.12 -15.86 3.92
CA PHE A 114 -1.98 -14.85 3.29
C PHE A 114 -1.27 -14.13 2.14
N LEU A 115 -0.03 -13.67 2.38
CA LEU A 115 0.72 -12.95 1.36
C LEU A 115 1.08 -13.85 0.17
N ARG A 116 1.45 -15.11 0.41
CA ARG A 116 1.72 -16.07 -0.68
C ARG A 116 0.47 -16.38 -1.50
N ASP A 117 -0.67 -16.61 -0.84
CA ASP A 117 -1.94 -16.84 -1.53
C ASP A 117 -2.33 -15.62 -2.39
N LEU A 118 -2.11 -14.40 -1.88
CA LEU A 118 -2.34 -13.16 -2.64
C LEU A 118 -1.39 -13.03 -3.84
N CYS A 119 -0.10 -13.34 -3.64
CA CYS A 119 0.88 -13.37 -4.72
C CYS A 119 0.50 -14.42 -5.78
N ASP A 120 -0.03 -15.59 -5.39
CA ASP A 120 -0.42 -16.62 -6.34
C ASP A 120 -1.56 -16.16 -7.27
N ILE A 121 -2.58 -15.48 -6.72
CA ILE A 121 -3.64 -14.83 -7.52
C ILE A 121 -3.02 -13.77 -8.44
N TRP A 122 -2.17 -12.91 -7.89
CA TRP A 122 -1.66 -11.74 -8.60
C TRP A 122 -0.61 -12.08 -9.66
N ASP A 123 0.23 -13.09 -9.45
CA ASP A 123 1.18 -13.60 -10.44
C ASP A 123 0.44 -14.08 -11.68
N MET A 124 -0.65 -14.84 -11.48
CA MET A 124 -1.46 -15.41 -12.56
C MET A 124 -2.28 -14.36 -13.30
N ARG A 125 -2.94 -13.44 -12.58
CA ARG A 125 -3.96 -12.55 -13.14
C ARG A 125 -3.52 -11.10 -13.29
N GLY A 126 -2.35 -10.75 -12.79
CA GLY A 126 -1.79 -9.41 -12.82
C GLY A 126 -0.36 -9.39 -13.32
N SER A 127 0.27 -8.24 -13.09
CA SER A 127 1.65 -7.96 -13.50
C SER A 127 2.71 -8.62 -12.62
N GLY A 128 2.35 -9.10 -11.43
CA GLY A 128 3.29 -9.44 -10.36
C GLY A 128 3.79 -8.23 -9.56
N LEU A 129 3.43 -7.00 -9.95
CA LEU A 129 3.90 -5.77 -9.32
C LEU A 129 2.90 -5.23 -8.30
N THR A 130 3.40 -4.71 -7.18
CA THR A 130 2.54 -4.20 -6.09
C THR A 130 3.05 -2.89 -5.51
N ASN A 131 2.20 -2.19 -4.76
CA ASN A 131 2.67 -1.29 -3.71
C ASN A 131 2.20 -1.80 -2.36
N MET A 132 3.14 -1.99 -1.44
CA MET A 132 2.91 -2.43 -0.07
C MET A 132 3.33 -1.30 0.86
N HIS A 133 2.52 -0.26 1.04
CA HIS A 133 1.08 -0.13 0.75
C HIS A 133 0.77 1.19 0.02
N GLY A 134 -0.48 1.37 -0.42
CA GLY A 134 -0.96 2.67 -0.84
C GLY A 134 -1.03 3.65 0.35
N SER A 135 -0.85 4.95 0.10
CA SER A 135 -0.83 5.97 1.15
C SER A 135 -2.15 6.12 1.92
N THR A 136 -3.26 5.50 1.49
CA THR A 136 -4.47 5.48 2.31
C THR A 136 -4.43 4.32 3.31
N GLY A 137 -3.97 3.16 2.88
CA GLY A 137 -3.85 1.93 3.68
C GLY A 137 -3.80 0.67 2.81
N ASP A 138 -4.51 0.71 1.67
CA ASP A 138 -4.76 -0.43 0.78
C ASP A 138 -3.50 -1.20 0.38
N ILE A 139 -3.63 -2.52 0.23
CA ILE A 139 -2.72 -3.26 -0.65
C ILE A 139 -3.02 -2.84 -2.09
N VAL A 140 -1.98 -2.56 -2.87
CA VAL A 140 -2.12 -2.09 -4.25
C VAL A 140 -1.61 -3.16 -5.19
N LEU A 141 -2.50 -3.76 -5.96
CA LEU A 141 -2.18 -4.67 -7.04
C LEU A 141 -2.04 -3.84 -8.33
N LEU A 142 -0.80 -3.65 -8.80
CA LEU A 142 -0.46 -2.64 -9.80
C LEU A 142 -0.35 -3.23 -11.21
N GLY A 143 -1.42 -3.15 -11.98
CA GLY A 143 -1.42 -3.52 -13.39
C GLY A 143 -2.09 -4.85 -13.69
N THR A 144 -3.29 -4.77 -14.25
CA THR A 144 -3.99 -5.89 -14.87
C THR A 144 -4.88 -5.37 -16.02
N GLN A 145 -5.56 -6.28 -16.71
CA GLN A 145 -6.49 -6.00 -17.79
C GLN A 145 -7.94 -6.06 -17.33
N THR A 146 -8.84 -5.38 -18.04
CA THR A 146 -10.26 -5.27 -17.66
C THR A 146 -10.93 -6.63 -17.47
N ALA A 147 -10.61 -7.60 -18.34
CA ALA A 147 -11.19 -8.93 -18.29
C ALA A 147 -10.84 -9.73 -17.02
N GLN A 148 -9.76 -9.36 -16.31
CA GLN A 148 -9.33 -10.06 -15.09
C GLN A 148 -9.91 -9.46 -13.81
N LEU A 149 -10.59 -8.31 -13.87
CA LEU A 149 -11.06 -7.62 -12.66
C LEU A 149 -12.06 -8.46 -11.85
N GLU A 150 -13.06 -9.02 -12.52
CA GLU A 150 -14.06 -9.90 -11.88
C GLU A 150 -13.44 -11.21 -11.41
N GLU A 151 -12.50 -11.77 -12.18
CA GLU A 151 -11.82 -13.02 -11.84
C GLU A 151 -10.98 -12.88 -10.57
N ILE A 152 -10.20 -11.79 -10.49
CA ILE A 152 -9.41 -11.47 -9.29
C ILE A 152 -10.35 -11.23 -8.10
N PHE A 153 -11.41 -10.45 -8.29
CA PHE A 153 -12.36 -10.17 -7.22
C PHE A 153 -13.08 -11.43 -6.73
N PHE A 154 -13.42 -12.35 -7.64
CA PHE A 154 -14.00 -13.64 -7.30
C PHE A 154 -13.04 -14.47 -6.44
N GLU A 155 -11.76 -14.58 -6.82
CA GLU A 155 -10.78 -15.33 -6.03
C GLU A 155 -10.50 -14.69 -4.67
N LEU A 156 -10.36 -13.36 -4.60
CA LEU A 156 -10.17 -12.65 -3.34
C LEU A 156 -11.34 -12.93 -2.37
N THR A 157 -12.58 -12.82 -2.85
CA THR A 157 -13.76 -12.99 -2.01
C THR A 157 -14.02 -14.45 -1.65
N HIS A 158 -13.99 -15.37 -2.62
CA HIS A 158 -14.39 -16.77 -2.40
C HIS A 158 -13.28 -17.62 -1.78
N ASN A 159 -12.01 -17.35 -2.08
CA ASN A 159 -10.90 -18.17 -1.63
C ASN A 159 -10.11 -17.55 -0.47
N MET A 160 -10.05 -16.21 -0.40
CA MET A 160 -9.30 -15.51 0.65
C MET A 160 -10.17 -14.82 1.70
N ASN A 161 -11.48 -14.66 1.45
CA ASN A 161 -12.37 -13.83 2.28
C ASN A 161 -11.82 -12.40 2.46
N VAL A 162 -11.36 -11.81 1.35
CA VAL A 162 -10.79 -10.47 1.27
C VAL A 162 -11.61 -9.64 0.28
N ASP A 163 -11.87 -8.39 0.65
CA ASP A 163 -12.63 -7.46 -0.17
C ASP A 163 -11.73 -6.37 -0.80
N LEU A 164 -12.30 -5.56 -1.68
CA LEU A 164 -11.64 -4.39 -2.25
C LEU A 164 -11.56 -3.23 -1.25
N GLY A 165 -10.66 -2.30 -1.53
CA GLY A 165 -10.59 -1.00 -0.88
C GLY A 165 -11.46 0.06 -1.58
N GLY A 166 -11.49 1.28 -1.00
CA GLY A 166 -12.34 2.36 -1.50
C GLY A 166 -11.70 3.30 -2.54
N SER A 167 -12.47 3.72 -3.54
CA SER A 167 -12.13 4.83 -4.45
C SER A 167 -13.36 5.53 -5.01
N GLY A 168 -13.28 6.84 -5.29
CA GLY A 168 -14.41 7.65 -5.76
C GLY A 168 -14.89 8.67 -4.74
N SER A 169 -16.15 9.10 -4.83
CA SER A 169 -16.81 10.00 -3.87
C SER A 169 -17.56 9.19 -2.80
N ASN A 170 -16.78 8.48 -2.00
CA ASN A 170 -17.19 7.53 -0.96
C ASN A 170 -16.30 7.66 0.28
N LEU A 171 -16.63 6.88 1.31
CA LEU A 171 -15.67 6.50 2.33
C LEU A 171 -14.50 5.77 1.64
N ARG A 172 -13.27 6.12 2.02
CA ARG A 172 -12.07 5.38 1.63
C ARG A 172 -11.65 4.47 2.76
N THR A 173 -10.84 3.49 2.42
CA THR A 173 -10.26 2.51 3.33
C THR A 173 -9.70 3.17 4.59
N PRO A 174 -10.31 2.90 5.76
CA PRO A 174 -9.78 3.37 7.03
C PRO A 174 -8.42 2.75 7.35
N GLU A 175 -7.63 3.42 8.20
CA GLU A 175 -6.37 2.88 8.69
C GLU A 175 -6.06 3.38 10.12
N ALA A 176 -5.37 2.55 10.89
CA ALA A 176 -4.94 2.83 12.25
C ALA A 176 -3.41 2.81 12.39
N CYS A 177 -2.89 3.52 13.39
CA CYS A 177 -1.57 3.17 13.91
C CYS A 177 -1.62 1.79 14.59
N LEU A 178 -0.44 1.20 14.85
CA LEU A 178 -0.34 -0.14 15.44
C LEU A 178 -0.99 -0.26 16.85
N GLY A 179 -1.24 0.86 17.53
CA GLY A 179 -2.04 0.88 18.76
C GLY A 179 -1.51 -0.05 19.84
N GLN A 180 -2.43 -0.71 20.55
CA GLN A 180 -2.13 -1.57 21.69
C GLN A 180 -1.42 -2.87 21.31
N SER A 181 -1.32 -3.22 20.02
CA SER A 181 -0.58 -4.44 19.62
C SER A 181 0.91 -4.38 19.95
N ARG A 182 1.51 -3.18 19.95
CA ARG A 182 2.95 -3.01 20.20
C ARG A 182 3.36 -1.60 20.64
N CYS A 183 2.46 -0.83 21.27
CA CYS A 183 2.79 0.48 21.82
C CYS A 183 2.15 0.66 23.20
N GLU A 184 3.00 1.02 24.16
CA GLU A 184 2.67 1.34 25.54
C GLU A 184 1.95 2.69 25.70
N TYR A 185 1.93 3.52 24.66
CA TYR A 185 1.26 4.85 24.66
C TYR A 185 -0.18 4.82 24.13
N ALA A 186 -0.66 3.68 23.65
CA ALA A 186 -1.96 3.59 23.01
C ALA A 186 -3.12 3.77 24.02
N CYS A 187 -3.87 4.86 23.88
CA CYS A 187 -4.96 5.22 24.80
C CYS A 187 -6.29 4.48 24.53
N TYR A 188 -6.40 3.79 23.39
CA TYR A 188 -7.54 2.94 23.04
C TYR A 188 -7.12 1.89 22.01
N ASN A 189 -8.00 0.92 21.73
CA ASN A 189 -7.77 -0.08 20.70
C ASN A 189 -8.04 0.50 19.30
N THR A 190 -7.02 1.10 18.69
CA THR A 190 -7.11 1.75 17.38
C THR A 190 -7.46 0.77 16.26
N GLN A 191 -6.90 -0.44 16.30
CA GLN A 191 -7.09 -1.45 15.27
C GLN A 191 -8.52 -1.99 15.28
N ASP A 192 -9.09 -2.22 16.47
CA ASP A 192 -10.47 -2.70 16.61
C ASP A 192 -11.48 -1.65 16.16
N MET A 193 -11.30 -0.37 16.56
CA MET A 193 -12.14 0.72 16.04
C MET A 193 -12.03 0.85 14.52
N CYS A 194 -10.82 0.74 13.97
CA CYS A 194 -10.60 0.78 12.53
C CYS A 194 -11.32 -0.36 11.81
N TYR A 195 -11.20 -1.58 12.32
CA TYR A 195 -11.86 -2.75 11.76
C TYR A 195 -13.39 -2.62 11.85
N GLN A 196 -13.92 -2.35 13.04
CA GLN A 196 -15.36 -2.27 13.28
C GLN A 196 -16.01 -1.22 12.37
N LEU A 197 -15.47 0.00 12.30
CA LEU A 197 -16.03 1.05 11.44
C LEU A 197 -15.82 0.77 9.94
N THR A 198 -14.78 0.01 9.57
CA THR A 198 -14.65 -0.45 8.18
C THR A 198 -15.75 -1.43 7.83
N MET A 199 -16.11 -2.35 8.74
CA MET A 199 -17.17 -3.33 8.52
C MET A 199 -18.57 -2.69 8.58
N ASP A 200 -18.79 -1.75 9.50
CA ASP A 200 -20.09 -1.09 9.68
C ASP A 200 -20.48 -0.25 8.45
N TYR A 201 -19.51 0.39 7.80
CA TYR A 201 -19.71 1.32 6.67
C TYR A 201 -19.23 0.76 5.33
N GLN A 202 -19.38 -0.54 5.10
CA GLN A 202 -19.03 -1.18 3.82
C GLN A 202 -19.82 -0.60 2.64
N ASP A 203 -21.10 -0.26 2.82
CA ASP A 203 -21.92 0.32 1.76
C ASP A 203 -21.36 1.68 1.32
N GLU A 204 -21.08 2.57 2.29
CA GLU A 204 -20.52 3.89 2.04
C GLU A 204 -19.09 3.85 1.49
N LEU A 205 -18.35 2.75 1.71
CA LEU A 205 -17.03 2.53 1.14
C LEU A 205 -17.11 2.05 -0.32
N HIS A 206 -18.00 1.11 -0.62
CA HIS A 206 -18.08 0.48 -1.93
C HIS A 206 -18.99 1.19 -2.93
N ARG A 207 -19.99 1.94 -2.45
CA ARG A 207 -21.01 2.59 -3.29
C ARG A 207 -20.98 4.11 -3.08
N PRO A 208 -20.34 4.87 -4.00
CA PRO A 208 -20.23 6.33 -3.89
C PRO A 208 -21.57 7.04 -3.68
N ALA A 209 -21.79 7.53 -2.45
CA ALA A 209 -23.00 8.23 -2.03
C ALA A 209 -22.71 9.65 -1.49
N PHE A 210 -21.45 10.07 -1.46
CA PHE A 210 -21.04 11.35 -0.87
C PHE A 210 -20.78 12.41 -1.94
N PRO A 211 -20.83 13.71 -1.57
CA PRO A 211 -20.44 14.79 -2.49
C PRO A 211 -18.99 14.67 -2.96
N TYR A 212 -18.10 14.16 -2.09
CA TYR A 212 -16.71 13.89 -2.43
C TYR A 212 -16.12 12.77 -1.57
N LYS A 213 -14.80 12.54 -1.67
CA LYS A 213 -14.12 11.50 -0.87
C LYS A 213 -14.17 11.85 0.63
N PHE A 214 -14.27 10.82 1.46
CA PHE A 214 -14.20 10.92 2.91
C PHE A 214 -13.26 9.85 3.49
N LYS A 215 -12.48 10.17 4.52
CA LYS A 215 -11.48 9.26 5.09
C LYS A 215 -11.56 9.24 6.61
N PHE A 216 -11.41 8.05 7.18
CA PHE A 216 -11.16 7.83 8.60
C PHE A 216 -9.68 7.47 8.83
N LYS A 217 -9.10 7.98 9.92
CA LYS A 217 -7.82 7.49 10.46
C LYS A 217 -7.80 7.54 11.99
N PHE A 218 -7.12 6.56 12.58
CA PHE A 218 -7.14 6.31 14.02
C PHE A 218 -5.72 6.30 14.60
N ASP A 219 -5.38 7.36 15.34
CA ASP A 219 -4.12 7.47 16.08
C ASP A 219 -4.36 7.19 17.57
N GLY A 220 -3.56 6.29 18.15
CA GLY A 220 -3.71 5.86 19.54
C GLY A 220 -3.24 6.88 20.58
N CYS A 221 -2.46 7.88 20.17
CA CYS A 221 -1.98 8.98 20.99
C CYS A 221 -1.62 10.19 20.12
N PRO A 222 -1.30 11.36 20.69
CA PRO A 222 -0.98 12.57 19.94
C PRO A 222 0.28 12.53 19.06
N ASN A 223 1.13 11.49 19.17
CA ASN A 223 2.31 11.33 18.30
C ASN A 223 1.97 11.17 16.82
N GLY A 224 0.73 10.76 16.49
CA GLY A 224 0.24 10.84 15.11
C GLY A 224 0.92 9.87 14.13
N CYS A 225 1.21 8.63 14.55
CA CYS A 225 1.94 7.65 13.74
C CYS A 225 1.26 7.26 12.42
N VAL A 226 -0.07 7.36 12.30
CA VAL A 226 -0.78 7.21 11.01
C VAL A 226 -1.13 8.57 10.36
N CYS A 227 -0.78 9.67 11.03
CA CYS A 227 -1.00 11.04 10.62
C CYS A 227 -2.49 11.36 10.37
N ALA A 228 -3.37 10.92 11.28
CA ALA A 228 -4.80 11.06 11.12
C ALA A 228 -5.20 12.52 10.87
N MET A 229 -4.78 13.43 11.74
CA MET A 229 -5.13 14.86 11.67
C MET A 229 -4.77 15.55 10.34
N ALA A 230 -3.81 15.02 9.58
CA ALA A 230 -3.38 15.59 8.31
C ALA A 230 -3.93 14.85 7.08
N ARG A 231 -4.34 13.58 7.22
CA ARG A 231 -4.60 12.66 6.09
C ARG A 231 -5.96 11.95 6.18
N SER A 232 -6.86 12.43 7.02
CA SER A 232 -8.26 12.01 7.10
C SER A 232 -9.19 13.19 7.32
N ASP A 233 -10.39 13.09 6.77
CA ASP A 233 -11.48 14.05 6.99
C ASP A 233 -12.05 13.93 8.41
N PHE A 234 -11.99 12.73 8.99
CA PHE A 234 -12.31 12.46 10.40
C PHE A 234 -11.17 11.72 11.09
N ALA A 235 -10.50 12.42 11.99
CA ALA A 235 -9.37 11.91 12.76
C ALA A 235 -9.80 11.58 14.19
N VAL A 236 -9.53 10.35 14.64
CA VAL A 236 -9.68 9.97 16.05
C VAL A 236 -8.30 9.87 16.68
N VAL A 237 -8.02 10.74 17.66
CA VAL A 237 -6.73 10.80 18.35
C VAL A 237 -6.93 10.51 19.82
N GLY A 238 -6.28 9.46 20.31
CA GLY A 238 -6.39 8.99 21.68
C GLY A 238 -5.73 9.95 22.67
N THR A 239 -6.30 10.02 23.88
CA THR A 239 -5.75 10.76 25.02
C THR A 239 -6.23 10.14 26.31
N TRP A 240 -5.68 10.60 27.44
CA TRP A 240 -6.18 10.37 28.78
C TRP A 240 -6.73 11.68 29.39
N LYS A 241 -7.36 11.59 30.57
CA LYS A 241 -7.97 12.73 31.29
C LYS A 241 -7.47 12.85 32.74
N ASP A 242 -6.91 11.80 33.30
CA ASP A 242 -6.26 11.75 34.60
C ASP A 242 -4.80 12.21 34.53
N ASP A 243 -4.05 12.04 35.63
CA ASP A 243 -2.66 12.50 35.73
C ASP A 243 -1.69 11.52 35.06
N ILE A 244 -0.54 12.03 34.60
CA ILE A 244 0.58 11.20 34.14
C ILE A 244 1.09 10.35 35.31
N LYS A 245 1.33 9.06 35.05
CA LYS A 245 1.92 8.14 36.03
C LYS A 245 3.43 8.36 36.12
N ILE A 246 3.92 8.62 37.33
CA ILE A 246 5.34 8.93 37.57
C ILE A 246 5.96 7.87 38.47
N ASP A 247 6.96 7.16 37.95
CA ASP A 247 7.83 6.27 38.71
C ASP A 247 9.14 6.99 39.05
N GLN A 248 9.32 7.33 40.33
CA GLN A 248 10.48 8.08 40.81
C GLN A 248 11.78 7.27 40.80
N GLU A 249 11.73 5.94 40.81
CA GLU A 249 12.92 5.10 40.67
C GLU A 249 13.40 5.15 39.21
N ALA A 250 12.49 5.01 38.26
CA ALA A 250 12.80 5.17 36.84
C ALA A 250 13.33 6.58 36.51
N VAL A 251 12.75 7.64 37.08
CA VAL A 251 13.26 9.02 36.91
C VAL A 251 14.71 9.14 37.35
N LYS A 252 15.05 8.61 38.53
CA LYS A 252 16.45 8.61 39.03
C LYS A 252 17.38 7.80 38.12
N ALA A 253 16.92 6.68 37.58
CA ALA A 253 17.69 5.87 36.63
C ALA A 253 18.01 6.65 35.33
N TYR A 254 17.09 7.47 34.80
CA TYR A 254 17.40 8.38 33.69
C TYR A 254 18.46 9.42 34.06
N VAL A 255 18.31 10.10 35.22
CA VAL A 255 19.29 11.11 35.70
C VAL A 255 20.67 10.49 35.95
N ALA A 256 20.72 9.25 36.43
CA ALA A 256 21.97 8.50 36.63
C ALA A 256 22.61 8.00 35.33
N GLY A 257 21.90 8.07 34.20
CA GLY A 257 22.35 7.56 32.90
C GLY A 257 22.19 6.05 32.73
N GLU A 258 21.43 5.39 33.60
CA GLU A 258 21.10 3.96 33.49
C GLU A 258 20.07 3.70 32.39
N PHE A 259 19.11 4.64 32.21
CA PHE A 259 18.16 4.63 31.11
C PHE A 259 18.51 5.72 30.09
N ALA A 260 18.58 5.34 28.81
CA ALA A 260 18.87 6.28 27.73
C ALA A 260 17.62 7.13 27.38
N PRO A 261 17.73 8.46 27.27
CA PRO A 261 16.60 9.32 26.94
C PRO A 261 16.01 8.97 25.57
N ASN A 262 14.68 9.09 25.46
CA ASN A 262 13.93 8.77 24.25
C ASN A 262 14.25 7.35 23.71
N ALA A 263 14.34 6.38 24.62
CA ALA A 263 14.70 4.98 24.33
C ALA A 263 15.99 4.82 23.47
N GLY A 264 16.92 5.77 23.57
CA GLY A 264 18.18 5.74 22.81
C GLY A 264 18.08 6.20 21.35
N ALA A 265 17.00 6.87 20.96
CA ALA A 265 16.79 7.35 19.58
C ALA A 265 17.91 8.26 19.04
N HIS A 266 18.71 8.86 19.92
CA HIS A 266 19.78 9.80 19.57
C HIS A 266 21.21 9.23 19.74
N SER A 267 21.34 7.92 19.93
CA SER A 267 22.63 7.25 20.20
C SER A 267 23.67 7.32 19.07
N GLY A 268 23.26 7.72 17.87
CA GLY A 268 24.16 7.92 16.72
C GLY A 268 25.05 9.18 16.79
N ARG A 269 24.91 10.00 17.84
CA ARG A 269 25.72 11.21 18.08
C ARG A 269 25.94 11.40 19.58
N ASP A 270 27.08 11.95 19.95
CA ASP A 270 27.34 12.39 21.33
C ASP A 270 26.64 13.73 21.59
N TRP A 271 25.69 13.73 22.52
CA TRP A 271 24.93 14.90 22.96
C TRP A 271 25.27 15.33 24.39
N GLY A 272 26.24 14.66 25.03
CA GLY A 272 26.50 14.80 26.45
C GLY A 272 25.56 13.95 27.32
N LYS A 273 25.61 14.18 28.63
CA LYS A 273 24.74 13.51 29.60
C LYS A 273 23.31 14.04 29.47
N PHE A 274 22.34 13.19 29.85
CA PHE A 274 20.95 13.62 30.00
C PHE A 274 20.85 14.70 31.08
N ASP A 275 20.14 15.78 30.75
CA ASP A 275 19.82 16.94 31.58
C ASP A 275 18.42 17.44 31.20
#